data_AF-A0A4Q3DT80-F1
#
_entry.id   AF-A0A4Q3DT80-F1
#
_cell.length_a   1.000
_cell.length_b   1.000
_cell.length_c   1.000
_cell.angle_alpha   90.00
_cell.angle_beta   90.00
_cell.angle_gamma   90.00
#
_symmetry.space_group_name_H-M   'P 1'
#
loop_
_entity.id
_entity.type
_entity.pdbx_description
1 polymer ?
#
loop_
_entity_poly.entity_id
_entity_poly.type
_entity_poly.pdbx_seq_one_letter_code
_entity_poly.pdbx_strand_id
1 'polypeptide(L)'
;MRARYHGEPLTLAEKKALPFKKAGPGTVPSFGFMFGKLSENAANRLPEGQATIDALRDLGIAMAEDPSNAESGIPAAYTYFGQFIDHDITKTVFDASLQPPAGPDPIEAASFQPVAAAQVTGLIQNARTAPLDLDSLFGGLAAGTVGKDGTMALGDVSPAPFGTIPTADKKHDLPRKPMILNPTTPEEEEADRQALIGDPRNDENLLVAQLHVGFIGAFNALVRRGEPNPQTALRRRYQWAVMHDFLPRIGLNRVVNDVLANGPKVWQVGKAADLFMPIEFAAAAYRFGHSMIRGSYSHNQTFDPAGFNFFFTFTALSGDLLPGQGHNTQSPTLPDNWVIEWQRFFGSAASPASFNPARRIDANLTPALGLLRDFEGVPNAGIMAHLAARNLLRGYLLGLPTGQAVAKQLGIAPLPVEVLRAATPSGLGQSIEAAGLLTRTPLWFYILAEAGDSRPNGPDGQSLGEIGTRIIAETLWNMAKFATDSVIDKPPSDADLATGEYTLKGIIKLGLDRQLAGVP
;
A
#
# COMPACT_ATOMS: atom_id res chain seq x y z
N MET A 1 -5.08 18.63 13.29
CA MET A 1 -4.05 17.71 12.78
C MET A 1 -4.48 17.32 11.39
N ARG A 2 -3.79 17.81 10.36
CA ARG A 2 -3.95 17.36 8.98
C ARG A 2 -3.50 15.90 8.89
N ALA A 3 -4.34 15.03 8.35
CA ALA A 3 -4.03 13.63 8.18
C ALA A 3 -4.84 13.06 7.01
N ARG A 4 -4.26 13.03 5.80
CA ARG A 4 -4.86 12.35 4.65
C ARG A 4 -4.62 10.84 4.76
N TYR A 5 -5.62 10.06 4.34
CA TYR A 5 -5.53 8.60 4.30
C TYR A 5 -5.45 8.08 2.86
N HIS A 6 -4.73 6.96 2.70
CA HIS A 6 -4.54 6.28 1.43
C HIS A 6 -5.88 5.95 0.74
N GLY A 7 -6.06 6.40 -0.51
CA GLY A 7 -7.24 6.09 -1.33
C GLY A 7 -8.31 7.20 -1.44
N GLU A 8 -8.10 8.38 -0.86
CA GLU A 8 -8.86 9.59 -1.22
C GLU A 8 -8.51 10.07 -2.63
N PRO A 9 -9.48 10.52 -3.45
CA PRO A 9 -9.17 11.23 -4.67
C PRO A 9 -8.42 12.53 -4.34
N LEU A 10 -7.27 12.70 -4.97
CA LEU A 10 -6.55 13.98 -4.99
C LEU A 10 -7.48 15.12 -5.41
N THR A 11 -7.31 16.30 -4.81
CA THR A 11 -8.07 17.51 -5.16
C THR A 11 -7.81 17.93 -6.62
N LEU A 12 -8.63 18.82 -7.17
CA LEU A 12 -8.50 19.29 -8.56
C LEU A 12 -7.15 19.97 -8.84
N ALA A 13 -6.54 20.60 -7.83
CA ALA A 13 -5.20 21.20 -7.91
C ALA A 13 -4.13 20.12 -8.03
N GLU A 14 -4.16 19.11 -7.16
CA GLU A 14 -3.23 17.97 -7.14
C GLU A 14 -3.32 17.09 -8.38
N LYS A 15 -4.49 16.98 -9.01
CA LYS A 15 -4.66 16.31 -10.31
C LYS A 15 -4.04 17.09 -11.47
N LYS A 16 -3.93 18.42 -11.37
CA LYS A 16 -3.33 19.29 -12.41
C LYS A 16 -1.83 19.53 -12.21
N ALA A 17 -1.37 19.51 -10.96
CA ALA A 17 -0.03 19.94 -10.58
C ALA A 17 0.97 18.81 -10.34
N LEU A 18 0.53 17.55 -10.27
CA LEU A 18 1.45 16.43 -10.34
C LEU A 18 1.96 16.27 -11.78
N PRO A 19 3.27 16.50 -12.05
CA PRO A 19 3.84 16.33 -13.36
C PRO A 19 4.08 14.83 -13.61
N PHE A 20 3.04 14.00 -13.50
CA PHE A 20 3.07 12.72 -14.17
C PHE A 20 2.94 13.04 -15.65
N LYS A 21 4.09 13.27 -16.29
CA LYS A 21 4.18 13.13 -17.75
C LYS A 21 3.42 11.86 -18.08
N LYS A 22 2.39 11.96 -18.92
CA LYS A 22 1.82 10.82 -19.63
C LYS A 22 2.99 9.91 -19.97
N ALA A 23 2.94 8.67 -19.51
CA ALA A 23 3.95 7.70 -19.89
C ALA A 23 4.10 7.77 -21.41
N GLY A 24 5.35 7.72 -21.88
CA GLY A 24 5.65 7.82 -23.31
C GLY A 24 4.85 6.79 -24.11
N PRO A 25 4.65 7.02 -25.41
CA PRO A 25 3.97 6.05 -26.27
C PRO A 25 4.69 4.70 -26.17
N GLY A 26 4.05 3.71 -25.54
CA GLY A 26 4.59 2.35 -25.37
C GLY A 26 4.39 1.69 -24.00
N THR A 27 4.05 2.42 -22.93
CA THR A 27 3.95 1.84 -21.57
C THR A 27 2.90 2.52 -20.70
N VAL A 28 1.63 2.13 -20.83
CA VAL A 28 0.68 2.26 -19.71
C VAL A 28 -0.03 0.92 -19.61
N PRO A 29 0.30 0.04 -18.65
CA PRO A 29 -0.57 -1.10 -18.38
C PRO A 29 -1.92 -0.53 -17.95
N SER A 30 -2.93 -0.80 -18.75
CA SER A 30 -4.31 -0.53 -18.39
C SER A 30 -4.69 -1.32 -17.14
N PHE A 31 -5.84 -1.02 -16.55
CA PHE A 31 -6.49 -2.01 -15.69
C PHE A 31 -7.10 -3.13 -16.55
N GLY A 32 -7.20 -4.32 -15.97
CA GLY A 32 -7.89 -5.47 -16.58
C GLY A 32 -8.44 -6.39 -15.51
N PHE A 33 -9.36 -7.28 -15.88
CA PHE A 33 -9.86 -8.30 -14.96
C PHE A 33 -9.02 -9.57 -15.07
N MET A 34 -8.42 -10.00 -13.95
CA MET A 34 -7.79 -11.32 -13.84
C MET A 34 -8.81 -12.44 -14.10
N PHE A 35 -10.07 -12.23 -13.72
CA PHE A 35 -11.16 -13.16 -13.91
C PHE A 35 -12.28 -12.57 -14.80
N GLY A 36 -11.93 -11.99 -15.95
CA GLY A 36 -12.89 -11.27 -16.82
C GLY A 36 -14.20 -12.02 -17.11
N LYS A 37 -14.13 -13.32 -17.43
CA LYS A 37 -15.31 -14.17 -17.65
C LYS A 37 -16.25 -14.24 -16.45
N LEU A 38 -15.73 -14.13 -15.22
CA LEU A 38 -16.56 -14.08 -14.03
C LEU A 38 -17.26 -12.73 -13.94
N SER A 39 -16.54 -11.62 -14.11
CA SER A 39 -17.07 -10.25 -14.01
C SER A 39 -18.13 -9.93 -15.07
N GLU A 40 -18.10 -10.61 -16.23
CA GLU A 40 -19.11 -10.47 -17.29
C GLU A 40 -20.46 -11.11 -16.94
N ASN A 41 -20.46 -12.11 -16.05
CA ASN A 41 -21.67 -12.82 -15.67
C ASN A 41 -22.23 -12.27 -14.35
N ALA A 42 -23.40 -11.66 -14.41
CA ALA A 42 -24.08 -11.09 -13.25
C ALA A 42 -24.28 -12.10 -12.09
N ALA A 43 -24.37 -13.42 -12.36
CA ALA A 43 -24.49 -14.45 -11.31
C ALA A 43 -23.22 -14.61 -10.46
N ASN A 44 -22.06 -14.21 -10.98
CA ASN A 44 -20.77 -14.31 -10.30
C ASN A 44 -20.39 -13.04 -9.52
N ARG A 45 -21.18 -11.96 -9.62
CA ARG A 45 -20.94 -10.68 -8.91
C ARG A 45 -21.72 -10.61 -7.60
N LEU A 46 -21.81 -9.47 -6.94
CA LEU A 46 -22.78 -9.26 -5.87
C LEU A 46 -24.21 -9.11 -6.44
N PRO A 47 -25.26 -9.44 -5.67
CA PRO A 47 -26.63 -9.07 -6.05
C PRO A 47 -26.73 -7.56 -6.29
N GLU A 48 -27.48 -7.15 -7.30
CA GLU A 48 -27.65 -5.74 -7.63
C GLU A 48 -28.88 -5.17 -6.92
N GLY A 49 -28.72 -4.03 -6.25
CA GLY A 49 -29.83 -3.31 -5.64
C GLY A 49 -29.51 -2.63 -4.32
N GLN A 50 -30.51 -1.91 -3.81
CA GLN A 50 -30.37 -1.07 -2.62
C GLN A 50 -29.98 -1.88 -1.38
N ALA A 51 -30.60 -3.04 -1.16
CA ALA A 51 -30.32 -3.89 -0.01
C ALA A 51 -28.84 -4.33 0.05
N THR A 52 -28.21 -4.55 -1.10
CA THR A 52 -26.78 -4.87 -1.17
C THR A 52 -25.93 -3.65 -0.81
N ILE A 53 -26.24 -2.47 -1.34
CA ILE A 53 -25.51 -1.24 -1.04
C ILE A 53 -25.56 -0.91 0.45
N ASP A 54 -26.74 -1.00 1.06
CA ASP A 54 -26.93 -0.72 2.50
C ASP A 54 -26.18 -1.75 3.35
N ALA A 55 -26.28 -3.04 3.01
CA ALA A 55 -25.52 -4.09 3.69
C ALA A 55 -23.99 -3.90 3.59
N LEU A 56 -23.48 -3.40 2.46
CA LEU A 56 -22.05 -3.09 2.31
C LEU A 56 -21.62 -1.88 3.13
N ARG A 57 -22.49 -0.87 3.28
CA ARG A 57 -22.25 0.29 4.17
C ARG A 57 -22.16 -0.17 5.62
N ASP A 58 -23.17 -0.88 6.09
CA ASP A 58 -23.24 -1.37 7.47
C ASP A 58 -22.05 -2.27 7.78
N LEU A 59 -21.73 -3.21 6.89
CA LEU A 59 -20.57 -4.09 7.01
C LEU A 59 -19.28 -3.28 7.14
N GLY A 60 -19.05 -2.35 6.20
CA GLY A 60 -17.83 -1.56 6.15
C GLY A 60 -17.66 -0.63 7.36
N ILE A 61 -18.76 -0.06 7.88
CA ILE A 61 -18.70 0.77 9.09
C ILE A 61 -18.29 -0.09 10.30
N ALA A 62 -18.94 -1.24 10.49
CA ALA A 62 -18.69 -2.10 11.64
C ALA A 62 -17.33 -2.83 11.61
N MET A 63 -16.73 -3.01 10.43
CA MET A 63 -15.40 -3.62 10.31
C MET A 63 -14.30 -2.83 11.03
N ALA A 64 -14.44 -1.51 11.21
CA ALA A 64 -13.45 -0.65 11.86
C ALA A 64 -13.81 -0.34 13.32
N GLU A 65 -14.41 -1.28 14.04
CA GLU A 65 -14.81 -1.09 15.45
C GLU A 65 -14.01 -1.95 16.42
N ASP A 66 -13.04 -2.75 15.95
CA ASP A 66 -12.34 -3.71 16.81
C ASP A 66 -11.14 -3.08 17.55
N PRO A 67 -11.27 -2.81 18.87
CA PRO A 67 -10.17 -2.25 19.66
C PRO A 67 -9.09 -3.29 19.96
N SER A 68 -9.28 -4.58 19.59
CA SER A 68 -8.30 -5.62 19.86
C SER A 68 -6.97 -5.33 19.16
N ASN A 69 -5.89 -5.72 19.83
CA ASN A 69 -4.55 -5.74 19.26
C ASN A 69 -4.14 -7.20 19.01
N ALA A 70 -5.02 -8.02 18.43
CA ALA A 70 -4.62 -9.38 18.08
C ALA A 70 -3.50 -9.33 17.02
N GLU A 71 -2.33 -9.86 17.38
CA GLU A 71 -1.11 -9.71 16.58
C GLU A 71 -0.88 -10.93 15.70
N SER A 72 -0.25 -10.69 14.56
CA SER A 72 0.38 -11.71 13.73
C SER A 72 1.87 -11.84 14.10
N GLY A 73 2.53 -12.89 13.61
CA GLY A 73 4.00 -13.00 13.67
C GLY A 73 4.74 -12.08 12.66
N ILE A 74 4.03 -11.30 11.85
CA ILE A 74 4.60 -10.49 10.78
C ILE A 74 5.13 -9.17 11.36
N PRO A 75 6.38 -8.76 11.12
CA PRO A 75 6.84 -7.44 11.55
C PRO A 75 6.10 -6.30 10.83
N ALA A 76 5.69 -5.26 11.53
CA ALA A 76 4.93 -4.14 10.96
C ALA A 76 5.67 -3.39 9.84
N ALA A 77 7.00 -3.52 9.73
CA ALA A 77 7.73 -3.05 8.55
C ALA A 77 7.15 -3.59 7.23
N TYR A 78 6.61 -4.82 7.23
CA TYR A 78 6.02 -5.44 6.04
C TYR A 78 4.62 -4.91 5.73
N THR A 79 3.90 -4.33 6.71
CA THR A 79 2.67 -3.56 6.42
C THR A 79 2.97 -2.39 5.50
N TYR A 80 3.99 -1.61 5.87
CA TYR A 80 4.38 -0.40 5.14
C TYR A 80 5.21 -0.69 3.89
N PHE A 81 5.92 -1.81 3.84
CA PHE A 81 6.50 -2.29 2.59
C PHE A 81 5.43 -2.72 1.59
N GLY A 82 4.35 -3.37 2.05
CA GLY A 82 3.18 -3.63 1.21
C GLY A 82 2.62 -2.36 0.59
N GLN A 83 2.49 -1.28 1.37
CA GLN A 83 2.07 0.03 0.87
C GLN A 83 3.08 0.64 -0.11
N PHE A 84 4.38 0.56 0.18
CA PHE A 84 5.43 1.03 -0.74
C PHE A 84 5.39 0.30 -2.08
N ILE A 85 5.16 -1.02 -2.07
CA ILE A 85 4.97 -1.82 -3.29
C ILE A 85 3.71 -1.35 -4.05
N ASP A 86 2.59 -1.11 -3.37
CA ASP A 86 1.37 -0.60 -4.01
C ASP A 86 1.64 0.74 -4.71
N HIS A 87 2.38 1.64 -4.05
CA HIS A 87 2.74 2.93 -4.60
C HIS A 87 3.63 2.82 -5.84
N ASP A 88 4.45 1.77 -5.92
CA ASP A 88 5.30 1.48 -7.07
C ASP A 88 4.53 0.98 -8.28
N ILE A 89 3.58 0.06 -8.07
CA ILE A 89 2.96 -0.66 -9.19
C ILE A 89 1.55 -0.17 -9.54
N THR A 90 0.85 0.51 -8.62
CA THR A 90 -0.58 0.85 -8.79
C THR A 90 -0.90 2.28 -8.40
N LYS A 91 -1.61 2.99 -9.27
CA LYS A 91 -2.33 4.22 -8.97
C LYS A 91 -3.59 4.31 -9.82
N THR A 92 -4.76 4.04 -9.23
CA THR A 92 -6.03 4.15 -9.96
C THR A 92 -6.39 5.60 -10.23
N VAL A 93 -6.54 5.93 -11.51
CA VAL A 93 -7.14 7.18 -11.98
C VAL A 93 -8.47 6.85 -12.63
N PHE A 94 -9.55 7.40 -12.09
CA PHE A 94 -10.89 7.26 -12.64
C PHE A 94 -11.13 8.32 -13.71
N ASP A 95 -11.81 7.93 -14.80
CA ASP A 95 -12.31 8.87 -15.79
C ASP A 95 -13.30 9.84 -15.15
N ALA A 96 -13.30 11.10 -15.62
CA ALA A 96 -14.17 12.14 -15.09
C ALA A 96 -15.67 11.82 -15.25
N SER A 97 -16.05 10.97 -16.21
CA SER A 97 -17.43 10.50 -16.37
C SER A 97 -17.86 9.54 -15.26
N LEU A 98 -16.90 8.81 -14.67
CA LEU A 98 -17.15 7.90 -13.56
C LEU A 98 -16.95 8.60 -12.22
N GLN A 99 -15.93 9.44 -12.07
CA GLN A 99 -15.68 10.20 -10.86
C GLN A 99 -15.42 11.68 -11.21
N PRO A 100 -16.47 12.52 -11.24
CA PRO A 100 -16.34 13.93 -11.59
C PRO A 100 -15.39 14.65 -10.62
N PRO A 101 -14.42 15.43 -11.11
CA PRO A 101 -13.41 16.06 -10.25
C PRO A 101 -13.91 17.01 -9.15
N ALA A 102 -15.13 17.55 -9.30
CA ALA A 102 -15.79 18.43 -8.34
C ALA A 102 -17.23 17.99 -8.03
N GLY A 103 -17.55 16.72 -8.32
CA GLY A 103 -18.86 16.13 -8.04
C GLY A 103 -18.77 15.08 -6.93
N PRO A 104 -19.93 14.65 -6.39
CA PRO A 104 -19.96 13.57 -5.41
C PRO A 104 -19.41 12.29 -6.04
N ASP A 105 -18.67 11.52 -5.26
CA ASP A 105 -18.22 10.20 -5.67
C ASP A 105 -19.46 9.29 -5.85
N PRO A 106 -19.56 8.48 -6.92
CA PRO A 106 -20.71 7.60 -7.12
C PRO A 106 -21.06 6.73 -5.91
N ILE A 107 -20.06 6.34 -5.11
CA ILE A 107 -20.30 5.49 -3.94
C ILE A 107 -20.99 6.24 -2.77
N GLU A 108 -21.03 7.58 -2.82
CA GLU A 108 -21.80 8.42 -1.89
C GLU A 108 -23.31 8.41 -2.21
N ALA A 109 -23.67 8.13 -3.46
CA ALA A 109 -25.07 8.12 -3.87
C ALA A 109 -25.85 7.04 -3.10
N ALA A 110 -27.07 7.37 -2.65
CA ALA A 110 -27.92 6.44 -1.91
C ALA A 110 -28.04 5.08 -2.62
N SER A 111 -28.15 5.10 -3.95
CA SER A 111 -28.15 3.94 -4.84
C SER A 111 -27.29 4.18 -6.07
N PHE A 112 -26.68 3.13 -6.62
CA PHE A 112 -25.97 3.15 -7.90
C PHE A 112 -25.88 1.75 -8.51
N GLN A 113 -25.61 1.67 -9.80
CA GLN A 113 -25.43 0.41 -10.52
C GLN A 113 -23.95 0.10 -10.73
N PRO A 114 -23.53 -1.17 -10.67
CA PRO A 114 -22.20 -1.57 -11.09
C PRO A 114 -21.94 -1.18 -12.54
N VAL A 115 -20.73 -0.73 -12.82
CA VAL A 115 -20.26 -0.49 -14.18
C VAL A 115 -20.14 -1.84 -14.90
N ALA A 116 -20.54 -1.90 -16.16
CA ALA A 116 -20.41 -3.12 -16.96
C ALA A 116 -18.92 -3.45 -17.16
N ALA A 117 -18.53 -4.73 -17.02
CA ALA A 117 -17.12 -5.16 -17.09
C ALA A 117 -16.42 -4.69 -18.38
N ALA A 118 -17.12 -4.71 -19.51
CA ALA A 118 -16.63 -4.23 -20.81
C ALA A 118 -16.31 -2.72 -20.86
N GLN A 119 -16.87 -1.93 -19.94
CA GLN A 119 -16.65 -0.49 -19.84
C GLN A 119 -15.59 -0.12 -18.79
N VAL A 120 -15.46 -0.92 -17.72
CA VAL A 120 -14.58 -0.60 -16.58
C VAL A 120 -13.15 -0.30 -17.04
N THR A 121 -12.57 -1.13 -17.90
CA THR A 121 -11.18 -0.98 -18.38
C THR A 121 -10.94 0.30 -19.18
N GLY A 122 -11.99 0.90 -19.75
CA GLY A 122 -11.93 2.22 -20.39
C GLY A 122 -12.16 3.40 -19.43
N LEU A 123 -12.66 3.14 -18.23
CA LEU A 123 -13.02 4.16 -17.22
C LEU A 123 -12.03 4.25 -16.06
N ILE A 124 -11.05 3.35 -16.00
CA ILE A 124 -9.96 3.40 -15.02
C ILE A 124 -8.62 3.16 -15.69
N GLN A 125 -7.61 3.89 -15.24
CA GLN A 125 -6.23 3.80 -15.75
C GLN A 125 -5.26 3.66 -14.59
N ASN A 126 -4.23 2.83 -14.79
CA ASN A 126 -3.10 2.79 -13.87
C ASN A 126 -2.12 3.92 -14.25
N ALA A 127 -1.91 4.87 -13.35
CA ALA A 127 -0.95 5.96 -13.58
C ALA A 127 0.50 5.56 -13.23
N ARG A 128 0.73 4.30 -12.82
CA ARG A 128 2.05 3.70 -12.61
C ARG A 128 2.46 2.83 -13.77
N THR A 129 3.75 2.54 -13.86
CA THR A 129 4.30 1.69 -14.92
C THR A 129 3.89 0.22 -14.79
N ALA A 130 3.56 -0.24 -13.57
CA ALA A 130 3.21 -1.59 -13.09
C ALA A 130 4.33 -2.61 -12.83
N PRO A 131 5.38 -2.80 -13.65
CA PRO A 131 6.50 -3.63 -13.24
C PRO A 131 7.13 -3.17 -11.93
N LEU A 132 7.81 -4.08 -11.23
CA LEU A 132 8.56 -3.79 -10.01
C LEU A 132 9.90 -3.12 -10.36
N ASP A 133 9.83 -1.89 -10.83
CA ASP A 133 10.96 -1.12 -11.36
C ASP A 133 11.35 0.10 -10.53
N LEU A 134 10.75 0.27 -9.34
CA LEU A 134 11.01 1.40 -8.48
C LEU A 134 10.73 2.75 -9.18
N ASP A 135 9.71 2.84 -10.05
CA ASP A 135 9.26 4.12 -10.61
C ASP A 135 8.88 5.12 -9.51
N SER A 136 8.42 4.61 -8.36
CA SER A 136 8.06 5.41 -7.20
C SER A 136 9.29 6.07 -6.55
N LEU A 137 10.49 5.52 -6.76
CA LEU A 137 11.77 6.04 -6.28
C LEU A 137 12.48 6.88 -7.34
N PHE A 138 12.62 6.37 -8.57
CA PHE A 138 13.46 6.96 -9.61
C PHE A 138 12.70 7.89 -10.58
N GLY A 139 11.37 7.78 -10.65
CA GLY A 139 10.54 8.55 -11.57
C GLY A 139 10.26 9.97 -11.09
N GLY A 140 9.35 10.65 -11.79
CA GLY A 140 8.75 11.91 -11.33
C GLY A 140 9.76 13.00 -10.96
N LEU A 141 9.57 13.59 -9.78
CA LEU A 141 10.39 14.70 -9.28
C LEU A 141 11.79 14.25 -8.80
N ALA A 142 11.98 12.94 -8.57
CA ALA A 142 13.26 12.40 -8.12
C ALA A 142 14.37 12.55 -9.15
N ALA A 143 14.04 12.59 -10.45
CA ALA A 143 15.03 12.76 -11.52
C ALA A 143 15.87 14.05 -11.36
N GLY A 144 15.29 15.09 -10.76
CA GLY A 144 15.98 16.35 -10.50
C GLY A 144 16.86 16.37 -9.24
N THR A 145 16.90 15.29 -8.46
CA THR A 145 17.60 15.23 -7.16
C THR A 145 18.93 14.45 -7.22
N VAL A 146 19.30 13.93 -8.39
CA VAL A 146 20.57 13.21 -8.57
C VAL A 146 21.73 14.22 -8.70
N GLY A 147 22.70 14.11 -7.80
CA GLY A 147 23.92 14.91 -7.78
C GLY A 147 24.93 14.52 -8.86
N LYS A 148 25.99 15.34 -9.01
CA LYS A 148 27.07 15.08 -9.97
C LYS A 148 27.85 13.79 -9.68
N ASP A 149 27.84 13.34 -8.44
CA ASP A 149 28.44 12.08 -7.99
C ASP A 149 27.54 10.86 -8.26
N GLY A 150 26.37 11.06 -8.85
CA GLY A 150 25.40 10.01 -9.15
C GLY A 150 24.50 9.63 -7.96
N THR A 151 24.69 10.21 -6.78
CA THR A 151 23.84 9.94 -5.61
C THR A 151 22.56 10.76 -5.65
N MET A 152 21.47 10.21 -5.11
CA MET A 152 20.21 10.92 -4.89
C MET A 152 20.26 11.75 -3.61
N ALA A 153 19.67 12.94 -3.62
CA ALA A 153 19.64 13.81 -2.45
C ALA A 153 18.83 13.21 -1.29
N LEU A 154 19.31 13.45 -0.06
CA LEU A 154 18.58 13.23 1.18
C LEU A 154 18.28 14.58 1.86
N GLY A 155 17.10 14.71 2.45
CA GLY A 155 16.67 15.90 3.17
C GLY A 155 17.25 15.97 4.58
N ASP A 156 17.44 17.19 5.07
CA ASP A 156 17.89 17.42 6.44
C ASP A 156 16.72 17.34 7.42
N VAL A 157 16.92 16.76 8.61
CA VAL A 157 15.97 16.87 9.73
C VAL A 157 16.12 18.22 10.45
N SER A 158 15.03 18.67 11.07
CA SER A 158 14.98 19.91 11.85
C SER A 158 15.15 19.61 13.36
N PRO A 159 15.87 20.45 14.12
CA PRO A 159 16.01 20.26 15.56
C PRO A 159 14.65 20.31 16.28
N ALA A 160 14.33 19.27 17.06
CA ALA A 160 13.15 19.28 17.89
C ALA A 160 13.37 20.07 19.21
N PRO A 161 12.34 20.77 19.74
CA PRO A 161 12.47 21.57 20.97
C PRO A 161 12.75 20.76 22.25
N PHE A 162 12.54 19.44 22.24
CA PHE A 162 12.64 18.57 23.43
C PHE A 162 13.70 17.47 23.31
N GLY A 163 14.87 17.80 22.75
CA GLY A 163 16.03 16.92 22.66
C GLY A 163 16.07 16.09 21.37
N THR A 164 17.28 15.80 20.91
CA THR A 164 17.56 15.05 19.69
C THR A 164 17.68 13.55 19.98
N ILE A 165 17.32 12.69 19.03
CA ILE A 165 17.64 11.27 19.16
C ILE A 165 19.14 11.09 18.85
N PRO A 166 19.92 10.37 19.69
CA PRO A 166 21.35 10.14 19.48
C PRO A 166 21.69 9.43 18.16
N THR A 167 20.74 8.73 17.56
CA THR A 167 20.88 7.94 16.32
C THR A 167 20.57 8.72 15.05
N ALA A 168 20.03 9.93 15.14
CA ALA A 168 19.71 10.73 13.97
C ALA A 168 20.98 11.46 13.49
N ASP A 169 21.55 11.02 12.38
CA ASP A 169 22.35 11.94 11.58
C ASP A 169 21.43 13.01 10.94
N LYS A 170 22.01 14.05 10.33
CA LYS A 170 21.18 15.14 9.81
C LYS A 170 20.31 14.70 8.63
N LYS A 171 20.57 13.59 7.94
CA LYS A 171 20.02 13.27 6.61
C LYS A 171 18.98 12.15 6.68
N HIS A 172 17.91 12.37 7.46
CA HIS A 172 16.83 11.39 7.67
C HIS A 172 15.45 11.88 7.21
N ASP A 173 15.37 12.92 6.38
CA ASP A 173 14.11 13.32 5.74
C ASP A 173 14.17 13.08 4.22
N LEU A 174 13.01 13.09 3.58
CA LEU A 174 12.90 13.15 2.13
C LEU A 174 13.50 14.47 1.62
N PRO A 175 14.08 14.50 0.41
CA PRO A 175 14.45 15.77 -0.22
C PRO A 175 13.17 16.57 -0.48
N ARG A 176 13.06 17.79 0.05
CA ARG A 176 11.85 18.62 -0.03
C ARG A 176 12.13 19.97 -0.66
N LYS A 177 11.10 20.58 -1.25
CA LYS A 177 11.10 22.02 -1.52
C LYS A 177 11.19 22.82 -0.21
N PRO A 178 11.63 24.09 -0.25
CA PRO A 178 11.59 24.96 0.92
C PRO A 178 10.17 25.17 1.45
N MET A 179 10.09 25.50 2.74
CA MET A 179 8.83 25.88 3.37
C MET A 179 8.29 27.21 2.83
N ILE A 180 6.99 27.27 2.59
CA ILE A 180 6.26 28.47 2.20
C ILE A 180 5.44 28.93 3.41
N LEU A 181 5.83 30.05 4.02
CA LEU A 181 5.26 30.49 5.30
C LEU A 181 3.79 30.92 5.21
N ASN A 182 3.37 31.47 4.06
CA ASN A 182 2.03 32.00 3.84
C ASN A 182 1.59 31.69 2.40
N PRO A 183 1.24 30.44 2.07
CA PRO A 183 0.73 30.13 0.75
C PRO A 183 -0.61 30.86 0.54
N THR A 184 -0.78 31.49 -0.62
CA THR A 184 -1.96 32.27 -0.99
C THR A 184 -2.74 31.67 -2.16
N THR A 185 -2.17 30.64 -2.79
CA THR A 185 -2.74 29.93 -3.94
C THR A 185 -2.68 28.42 -3.72
N PRO A 186 -3.60 27.63 -4.31
CA PRO A 186 -3.53 26.17 -4.24
C PRO A 186 -2.19 25.60 -4.73
N GLU A 187 -1.58 26.22 -5.74
CA GLU A 187 -0.27 25.82 -6.25
C GLU A 187 0.86 26.05 -5.24
N GLU A 188 0.80 27.13 -4.46
CA GLU A 188 1.73 27.38 -3.35
C GLU A 188 1.48 26.42 -2.19
N GLU A 189 0.23 26.11 -1.87
CA GLU A 189 -0.11 25.11 -0.83
C GLU A 189 0.45 23.73 -1.18
N GLU A 190 0.37 23.32 -2.46
CA GLU A 190 0.92 22.04 -2.92
C GLU A 190 2.45 22.05 -3.01
N ALA A 191 3.06 23.20 -3.30
CA ALA A 191 4.51 23.32 -3.40
C ALA A 191 5.21 23.39 -2.03
N ASP A 192 4.51 23.78 -0.96
CA ASP A 192 5.04 23.89 0.39
C ASP A 192 5.61 22.55 0.87
N ARG A 193 6.93 22.49 1.10
CA ARG A 193 7.64 21.30 1.58
C ARG A 193 7.40 20.01 0.78
N GLN A 194 6.95 20.14 -0.46
CA GLN A 194 6.68 19.03 -1.36
C GLN A 194 7.91 18.11 -1.46
N ALA A 195 7.72 16.82 -1.21
CA ALA A 195 8.76 15.83 -1.40
C ALA A 195 9.12 15.69 -2.89
N LEU A 196 10.42 15.74 -3.18
CA LEU A 196 11.00 15.62 -4.52
C LEU A 196 11.32 14.15 -4.83
N ILE A 197 10.27 13.33 -4.91
CA ILE A 197 10.33 11.88 -5.08
C ILE A 197 9.48 11.40 -6.27
N GLY A 198 9.58 10.12 -6.64
CA GLY A 198 8.89 9.57 -7.81
C GLY A 198 7.39 9.32 -7.61
N ASP A 199 6.98 8.85 -6.43
CA ASP A 199 5.58 8.85 -5.98
C ASP A 199 5.42 9.75 -4.74
N PRO A 200 4.72 10.89 -4.84
CA PRO A 200 4.46 11.74 -3.69
C PRO A 200 3.68 11.01 -2.59
N ARG A 201 2.90 9.95 -2.90
CA ARG A 201 2.18 9.16 -1.89
C ARG A 201 3.08 8.50 -0.85
N ASN A 202 4.37 8.31 -1.17
CA ASN A 202 5.35 7.84 -0.20
C ASN A 202 5.63 8.87 0.92
N ASP A 203 5.13 10.10 0.81
CA ASP A 203 5.10 11.12 1.87
C ASP A 203 3.71 11.27 2.51
N GLU A 204 2.79 10.30 2.39
CA GLU A 204 1.49 10.35 3.09
C GLU A 204 1.58 9.84 4.54
N ASN A 205 2.53 8.95 4.80
CA ASN A 205 2.73 8.30 6.09
C ASN A 205 4.23 8.26 6.39
N LEU A 206 4.62 8.73 7.57
CA LEU A 206 6.01 8.83 7.98
C LEU A 206 6.76 7.49 7.91
N LEU A 207 6.10 6.36 8.19
CA LEU A 207 6.75 5.05 8.11
C LEU A 207 7.11 4.68 6.66
N VAL A 208 6.27 5.05 5.70
CA VAL A 208 6.56 4.89 4.26
C VAL A 208 7.61 5.91 3.81
N ALA A 209 7.53 7.16 4.29
CA ALA A 209 8.51 8.20 3.98
C ALA A 209 9.92 7.81 4.45
N GLN A 210 10.03 7.29 5.68
CA GLN A 210 11.29 6.78 6.20
C GLN A 210 11.76 5.53 5.46
N LEU A 211 10.84 4.65 5.03
CA LEU A 211 11.21 3.50 4.18
C LEU A 211 11.85 3.99 2.88
N HIS A 212 11.22 4.99 2.25
CA HIS A 212 11.70 5.63 1.04
C HIS A 212 13.09 6.27 1.22
N VAL A 213 13.33 6.96 2.35
CA VAL A 213 14.66 7.44 2.76
C VAL A 213 15.68 6.29 2.83
N GLY A 214 15.28 5.14 3.38
CA GLY A 214 16.12 3.93 3.41
C GLY A 214 16.49 3.42 2.02
N PHE A 215 15.55 3.42 1.07
CA PHE A 215 15.80 3.03 -0.33
C PHE A 215 16.72 4.03 -1.06
N ILE A 216 16.55 5.34 -0.84
CA ILE A 216 17.50 6.36 -1.33
C ILE A 216 18.90 6.10 -0.76
N GLY A 217 19.00 5.86 0.55
CA GLY A 217 20.26 5.51 1.20
C GLY A 217 20.92 4.28 0.58
N ALA A 218 20.13 3.24 0.28
CA ALA A 218 20.62 1.99 -0.30
C ALA A 218 21.13 2.19 -1.73
N PHE A 219 20.41 2.96 -2.55
CA PHE A 219 20.88 3.39 -3.86
C PHE A 219 22.22 4.12 -3.76
N ASN A 220 22.31 5.10 -2.86
CA ASN A 220 23.53 5.88 -2.66
C ASN A 220 24.71 5.03 -2.17
N ALA A 221 24.45 4.00 -1.36
CA ALA A 221 25.48 3.05 -0.95
C ALA A 221 26.02 2.23 -2.13
N LEU A 222 25.15 1.80 -3.06
CA LEU A 222 25.55 1.10 -4.28
C LEU A 222 26.38 2.00 -5.20
N VAL A 223 25.98 3.28 -5.35
CA VAL A 223 26.78 4.29 -6.09
C VAL A 223 28.18 4.43 -5.49
N ARG A 224 28.28 4.58 -4.16
CA ARG A 224 29.58 4.70 -3.47
C ARG A 224 30.45 3.45 -3.59
N ARG A 225 29.85 2.27 -3.69
CA ARG A 225 30.56 0.99 -3.93
C ARG A 225 31.07 0.84 -5.36
N GLY A 226 30.75 1.78 -6.26
CA GLY A 226 31.14 1.71 -7.66
C GLY A 226 30.37 0.65 -8.43
N GLU A 227 29.14 0.32 -8.01
CA GLU A 227 28.25 -0.59 -8.76
C GLU A 227 28.05 -0.04 -10.18
N PRO A 228 28.35 -0.80 -11.25
CA PRO A 228 28.29 -0.28 -12.62
C PRO A 228 26.90 0.20 -13.05
N ASN A 229 25.85 -0.41 -12.49
CA ASN A 229 24.47 -0.03 -12.75
C ASN A 229 23.65 -0.07 -11.45
N PRO A 230 23.77 0.97 -10.59
CA PRO A 230 23.24 0.94 -9.23
C PRO A 230 21.70 0.92 -9.19
N GLN A 231 21.03 1.47 -10.21
CA GLN A 231 19.57 1.39 -10.32
C GLN A 231 19.11 -0.06 -10.54
N THR A 232 19.71 -0.75 -11.52
CA THR A 232 19.46 -2.18 -11.75
C THR A 232 19.81 -3.02 -10.53
N ALA A 233 20.93 -2.72 -9.86
CA ALA A 233 21.34 -3.44 -8.65
C ALA A 233 20.33 -3.30 -7.49
N LEU A 234 19.74 -2.11 -7.30
CA LEU A 234 18.70 -1.89 -6.30
C LEU A 234 17.36 -2.52 -6.69
N ARG A 235 16.91 -2.34 -7.95
CA ARG A 235 15.68 -2.94 -8.47
C ARG A 235 15.67 -4.45 -8.31
N ARG A 236 16.79 -5.12 -8.59
CA ARG A 236 16.91 -6.57 -8.42
C ARG A 236 16.85 -7.01 -6.95
N ARG A 237 17.47 -6.26 -6.03
CA ARG A 237 17.31 -6.49 -4.58
C ARG A 237 15.86 -6.32 -4.14
N TYR A 238 15.20 -5.28 -4.63
CA TYR A 238 13.78 -5.00 -4.36
C TYR A 238 12.87 -6.10 -4.90
N GLN A 239 12.98 -6.48 -6.17
CA GLN A 239 12.18 -7.55 -6.77
C GLN A 239 12.34 -8.87 -6.01
N TRP A 240 13.57 -9.24 -5.65
CA TRP A 240 13.79 -10.44 -4.85
C TRP A 240 13.19 -10.33 -3.45
N ALA A 241 13.33 -9.19 -2.77
CA ALA A 241 12.71 -8.95 -1.47
C ALA A 241 11.17 -9.04 -1.55
N VAL A 242 10.54 -8.53 -2.61
CA VAL A 242 9.10 -8.67 -2.84
C VAL A 242 8.71 -10.15 -2.97
N MET A 243 9.43 -10.91 -3.79
CA MET A 243 9.07 -12.29 -4.12
C MET A 243 9.44 -13.32 -3.05
N HIS A 244 10.55 -13.13 -2.34
CA HIS A 244 11.15 -14.12 -1.45
C HIS A 244 11.24 -13.70 0.02
N ASP A 245 10.90 -12.46 0.37
CA ASP A 245 10.85 -11.98 1.75
C ASP A 245 9.44 -11.47 2.13
N PHE A 246 8.81 -10.65 1.30
CA PHE A 246 7.46 -10.14 1.54
C PHE A 246 6.37 -11.21 1.31
N LEU A 247 6.32 -11.80 0.10
CA LEU A 247 5.28 -12.80 -0.23
C LEU A 247 5.20 -13.97 0.76
N PRO A 248 6.31 -14.62 1.18
CA PRO A 248 6.24 -15.72 2.15
C PRO A 248 5.79 -15.31 3.55
N ARG A 249 5.84 -14.02 3.90
CA ARG A 249 5.37 -13.52 5.20
C ARG A 249 3.88 -13.25 5.21
N ILE A 250 3.36 -12.69 4.12
CA ILE A 250 1.97 -12.26 4.03
C ILE A 250 1.07 -13.32 3.40
N GLY A 251 1.62 -14.24 2.61
CA GLY A 251 0.88 -15.23 1.84
C GLY A 251 0.97 -16.65 2.40
N LEU A 252 0.02 -17.49 2.00
CA LEU A 252 0.03 -18.91 2.31
C LEU A 252 1.20 -19.60 1.59
N ASN A 253 2.19 -20.07 2.35
CA ASN A 253 3.47 -20.57 1.82
C ASN A 253 3.34 -21.61 0.70
N ARG A 254 2.37 -22.54 0.77
CA ARG A 254 2.15 -23.53 -0.30
C ARG A 254 1.81 -22.89 -1.65
N VAL A 255 1.06 -21.80 -1.64
CA VAL A 255 0.64 -21.08 -2.85
C VAL A 255 1.79 -20.20 -3.35
N VAL A 256 2.48 -19.50 -2.46
CA VAL A 256 3.67 -18.71 -2.80
C VAL A 256 4.72 -19.59 -3.45
N ASN A 257 5.08 -20.71 -2.82
CA ASN A 257 6.08 -21.65 -3.34
C ASN A 257 5.68 -22.21 -4.72
N ASP A 258 4.39 -22.52 -4.92
CA ASP A 258 3.89 -22.96 -6.22
C ASP A 258 4.04 -21.89 -7.30
N VAL A 259 3.69 -20.63 -7.02
CA VAL A 259 3.86 -19.52 -7.98
C VAL A 259 5.33 -19.26 -8.28
N LEU A 260 6.18 -19.25 -7.26
CA LEU A 260 7.62 -19.04 -7.44
C LEU A 260 8.27 -20.14 -8.28
N ALA A 261 7.88 -21.40 -8.08
CA ALA A 261 8.44 -22.54 -8.80
C ALA A 261 7.86 -22.72 -10.21
N ASN A 262 6.55 -22.52 -10.37
CA ASN A 262 5.82 -22.91 -11.59
C ASN A 262 5.29 -21.70 -12.39
N GLY A 263 5.43 -20.49 -11.88
CA GLY A 263 4.82 -19.29 -12.45
C GLY A 263 3.31 -19.23 -12.23
N PRO A 264 2.63 -18.26 -12.87
CA PRO A 264 1.19 -18.07 -12.74
C PRO A 264 0.39 -19.20 -13.41
N LYS A 265 -0.70 -19.60 -12.78
CA LYS A 265 -1.66 -20.59 -13.30
C LYS A 265 -2.93 -19.95 -13.81
N VAL A 266 -3.34 -18.84 -13.19
CA VAL A 266 -4.64 -18.20 -13.42
C VAL A 266 -4.48 -17.08 -14.43
N TRP A 267 -3.46 -16.26 -14.25
CA TRP A 267 -3.18 -15.12 -15.11
C TRP A 267 -1.82 -15.26 -15.79
N GLN A 268 -1.82 -15.97 -16.90
CA GLN A 268 -0.64 -16.19 -17.72
C GLN A 268 -0.49 -15.06 -18.74
N VAL A 269 0.52 -14.22 -18.54
CA VAL A 269 0.87 -13.15 -19.48
C VAL A 269 1.97 -13.66 -20.41
N GLY A 270 1.73 -13.61 -21.72
CA GLY A 270 2.67 -14.15 -22.72
C GLY A 270 3.77 -13.16 -23.13
N LYS A 271 3.49 -11.86 -23.09
CA LYS A 271 4.40 -10.77 -23.47
C LYS A 271 4.08 -9.51 -22.68
N ALA A 272 5.08 -8.63 -22.54
CA ALA A 272 4.96 -7.38 -21.79
C ALA A 272 3.79 -6.48 -22.25
N ALA A 273 3.46 -6.50 -23.55
CA ALA A 273 2.35 -5.71 -24.11
C ALA A 273 0.96 -6.15 -23.62
N ASP A 274 0.82 -7.36 -23.08
CA ASP A 274 -0.44 -7.88 -22.54
C ASP A 274 -0.52 -7.71 -21.01
N LEU A 275 0.50 -7.12 -20.39
CA LEU A 275 0.52 -6.83 -18.95
C LEU A 275 -0.48 -5.71 -18.62
N PHE A 276 -1.27 -5.93 -17.57
CA PHE A 276 -2.24 -4.97 -17.04
C PHE A 276 -2.26 -5.06 -15.51
N MET A 277 -2.75 -4.03 -14.81
CA MET A 277 -2.98 -4.15 -13.37
C MET A 277 -4.32 -4.85 -13.10
N PRO A 278 -4.37 -6.02 -12.43
CA PRO A 278 -5.63 -6.67 -12.15
C PRO A 278 -6.52 -5.86 -11.20
N ILE A 279 -7.79 -5.69 -11.55
CA ILE A 279 -8.75 -4.96 -10.71
C ILE A 279 -9.01 -5.73 -9.42
N GLU A 280 -9.03 -7.06 -9.46
CA GLU A 280 -9.15 -7.93 -8.29
C GLU A 280 -7.96 -7.77 -7.33
N PHE A 281 -6.77 -7.49 -7.85
CA PHE A 281 -5.61 -7.13 -7.04
C PHE A 281 -5.81 -5.76 -6.39
N ALA A 282 -6.03 -4.73 -7.20
CA ALA A 282 -6.02 -3.33 -6.75
C ALA A 282 -7.24 -2.91 -5.91
N ALA A 283 -8.40 -3.51 -6.14
CA ALA A 283 -9.66 -3.15 -5.48
C ALA A 283 -10.13 -4.19 -4.44
N ALA A 284 -9.44 -5.33 -4.31
CA ALA A 284 -9.76 -6.33 -3.29
C ALA A 284 -8.53 -6.94 -2.62
N ALA A 285 -7.77 -7.80 -3.31
CA ALA A 285 -6.77 -8.63 -2.66
C ALA A 285 -5.66 -7.82 -1.98
N TYR A 286 -5.12 -6.80 -2.64
CA TYR A 286 -4.03 -5.97 -2.10
C TYR A 286 -4.49 -4.94 -1.05
N ARG A 287 -5.80 -4.89 -0.76
CA ARG A 287 -6.38 -4.07 0.32
C ARG A 287 -6.31 -4.77 1.68
N PHE A 288 -5.71 -5.97 1.76
CA PHE A 288 -5.49 -6.70 3.01
C PHE A 288 -4.62 -5.93 4.01
N GLY A 289 -3.70 -5.09 3.52
CA GLY A 289 -2.77 -4.33 4.37
C GLY A 289 -3.47 -3.42 5.38
N HIS A 290 -4.72 -2.99 5.10
CA HIS A 290 -5.51 -2.22 6.06
C HIS A 290 -5.81 -2.99 7.37
N SER A 291 -5.86 -4.31 7.30
CA SER A 291 -6.08 -5.19 8.48
C SER A 291 -4.84 -5.27 9.38
N MET A 292 -3.65 -5.09 8.80
CA MET A 292 -2.37 -5.21 9.50
C MET A 292 -1.98 -3.98 10.34
N ILE A 293 -2.73 -2.87 10.24
CA ILE A 293 -2.40 -1.57 10.83
C ILE A 293 -2.68 -1.56 12.34
N ARG A 294 -1.68 -1.23 13.16
CA ARG A 294 -1.83 -1.02 14.61
C ARG A 294 -2.37 0.38 14.94
N GLY A 295 -3.03 0.50 16.09
CA GLY A 295 -3.45 1.79 16.64
C GLY A 295 -2.29 2.64 17.23
N SER A 296 -1.17 2.00 17.58
CA SER A 296 0.04 2.66 18.05
C SER A 296 1.30 1.80 17.81
N TYR A 297 2.46 2.45 17.82
CA TYR A 297 3.76 1.84 17.50
C TYR A 297 4.81 2.29 18.49
N SER A 298 5.67 1.36 18.92
CA SER A 298 6.97 1.65 19.53
C SER A 298 7.90 2.21 18.44
N HIS A 299 7.82 3.52 18.18
CA HIS A 299 8.44 4.14 16.99
C HIS A 299 9.95 4.29 17.12
N ASN A 300 10.37 4.85 18.25
CA ASN A 300 11.75 5.06 18.63
C ASN A 300 11.81 5.24 20.16
N GLN A 301 13.00 5.47 20.71
CA GLN A 301 13.18 5.68 22.15
C GLN A 301 12.43 6.89 22.74
N THR A 302 12.07 7.89 21.90
CA THR A 302 11.33 9.09 22.34
C THR A 302 9.83 8.85 22.35
N PHE A 303 9.32 8.10 21.38
CA PHE A 303 7.89 7.84 21.19
C PHE A 303 7.59 6.35 21.26
N ASP A 304 7.52 5.86 22.50
CA ASP A 304 7.27 4.48 22.86
C ASP A 304 6.08 4.40 23.86
N PRO A 305 4.82 4.39 23.37
CA PRO A 305 4.38 4.35 21.98
C PRO A 305 3.99 5.71 21.37
N ALA A 306 4.00 5.78 20.04
CA ALA A 306 3.37 6.82 19.22
C ALA A 306 1.99 6.35 18.70
N GLY A 307 0.96 7.20 18.79
CA GLY A 307 -0.35 6.92 18.20
C GLY A 307 -0.34 7.00 16.67
N PHE A 308 -1.14 6.15 16.00
CA PHE A 308 -1.17 6.01 14.54
C PHE A 308 -1.35 7.34 13.78
N ASN A 309 -2.20 8.24 14.29
CA ASN A 309 -2.50 9.50 13.60
C ASN A 309 -1.29 10.43 13.50
N PHE A 310 -0.29 10.32 14.39
CA PHE A 310 0.92 11.15 14.31
C PHE A 310 1.75 10.84 13.06
N PHE A 311 1.70 9.61 12.54
CA PHE A 311 2.45 9.25 11.34
C PHE A 311 1.95 9.96 10.07
N PHE A 312 0.74 10.53 10.09
CA PHE A 312 0.25 11.37 9.00
C PHE A 312 0.62 12.84 9.22
N THR A 313 0.62 13.31 10.48
CA THR A 313 1.03 14.67 10.85
C THR A 313 2.49 14.95 10.48
N PHE A 314 3.38 13.98 10.71
CA PHE A 314 4.82 14.13 10.46
C PHE A 314 5.20 13.80 9.01
N THR A 315 4.42 14.32 8.07
CA THR A 315 4.69 14.34 6.63
C THR A 315 4.18 15.66 6.03
N ALA A 316 4.60 16.01 4.81
CA ALA A 316 4.13 17.24 4.17
C ALA A 316 2.90 17.00 3.28
N LEU A 317 2.77 15.83 2.65
CA LEU A 317 1.62 15.55 1.80
C LEU A 317 0.33 15.36 2.61
N SER A 318 0.37 14.54 3.65
CA SER A 318 -0.81 14.27 4.49
C SER A 318 -0.95 15.18 5.70
N GLY A 319 0.17 15.75 6.14
CA GLY A 319 0.27 16.53 7.36
C GLY A 319 0.78 17.93 7.12
N ASP A 320 1.54 18.43 8.09
CA ASP A 320 2.11 19.78 8.11
C ASP A 320 3.42 19.84 8.92
N LEU A 321 4.01 18.66 9.19
CA LEU A 321 5.26 18.39 9.92
C LEU A 321 5.41 19.06 11.30
N LEU A 322 4.29 19.38 11.97
CA LEU A 322 4.13 19.48 13.45
C LEU A 322 2.64 19.78 13.77
N PRO A 323 2.04 19.33 14.88
CA PRO A 323 0.64 19.64 15.18
C PRO A 323 0.47 21.10 15.66
N GLY A 324 -0.34 21.88 14.93
CA GLY A 324 -0.84 23.20 15.34
C GLY A 324 -2.28 23.44 14.87
N GLN A 325 -2.90 24.54 15.31
CA GLN A 325 -4.15 25.05 14.70
C GLN A 325 -3.75 25.95 13.52
N GLY A 326 -4.29 25.70 12.32
CA GLY A 326 -4.01 26.48 11.10
C GLY A 326 -2.82 25.95 10.26
N HIS A 327 -2.40 26.72 9.25
CA HIS A 327 -1.22 26.42 8.43
C HIS A 327 0.04 26.43 9.32
N ASN A 328 0.70 25.28 9.45
CA ASN A 328 1.85 25.17 10.33
C ASN A 328 3.15 25.59 9.64
N THR A 329 3.86 26.53 10.27
CA THR A 329 5.15 27.11 9.85
C THR A 329 6.31 26.72 10.77
N GLN A 330 6.13 25.79 11.71
CA GLN A 330 7.08 25.53 12.80
C GLN A 330 8.29 24.68 12.39
N SER A 331 8.11 23.69 11.50
CA SER A 331 9.21 22.83 11.07
C SER A 331 9.32 22.79 9.54
N PRO A 332 10.47 23.20 8.97
CA PRO A 332 10.68 23.12 7.53
C PRO A 332 10.87 21.68 7.04
N THR A 333 11.23 20.75 7.91
CA THR A 333 11.49 19.33 7.61
C THR A 333 11.08 18.43 8.78
N LEU A 334 11.25 17.11 8.65
CA LEU A 334 11.02 16.15 9.74
C LEU A 334 11.79 16.54 11.01
N PRO A 335 11.12 16.68 12.17
CA PRO A 335 11.84 16.88 13.42
C PRO A 335 12.73 15.67 13.76
N ASP A 336 13.95 15.91 14.20
CA ASP A 336 14.97 14.88 14.42
C ASP A 336 14.62 13.86 15.50
N ASN A 337 13.70 14.18 16.40
CA ASN A 337 13.15 13.23 17.37
C ASN A 337 12.07 12.29 16.81
N TRP A 338 11.65 12.47 15.55
CA TRP A 338 10.70 11.59 14.85
C TRP A 338 11.38 10.64 13.84
N VAL A 339 12.71 10.62 13.77
CA VAL A 339 13.43 9.61 12.97
C VAL A 339 13.12 8.21 13.49
N ILE A 340 12.86 7.28 12.57
CA ILE A 340 12.47 5.91 12.89
C ILE A 340 13.64 5.07 13.43
N GLU A 341 13.37 4.18 14.40
CA GLU A 341 14.30 3.13 14.79
C GLU A 341 13.90 1.78 14.18
N TRP A 342 14.43 1.47 12.99
CA TRP A 342 14.07 0.26 12.22
C TRP A 342 14.18 -1.07 12.98
N GLN A 343 15.09 -1.17 13.95
CA GLN A 343 15.21 -2.36 14.80
C GLN A 343 13.90 -2.69 15.57
N ARG A 344 13.08 -1.69 15.88
CA ARG A 344 11.78 -1.87 16.54
C ARG A 344 10.71 -2.45 15.62
N PHE A 345 10.86 -2.26 14.31
CA PHE A 345 9.92 -2.69 13.27
C PHE A 345 10.31 -4.01 12.59
N PHE A 346 11.58 -4.41 12.67
CA PHE A 346 12.07 -5.69 12.13
C PHE A 346 12.42 -6.72 13.21
N GLY A 347 12.70 -6.29 14.44
CA GLY A 347 13.48 -7.07 15.41
C GLY A 347 15.00 -6.99 15.15
N SER A 348 15.80 -7.40 16.13
CA SER A 348 17.26 -7.39 16.11
C SER A 348 17.85 -8.81 16.17
N ALA A 349 19.18 -8.96 16.05
CA ALA A 349 19.81 -10.27 16.27
C ALA A 349 19.69 -10.74 17.73
N ALA A 350 19.65 -9.81 18.69
CA ALA A 350 19.50 -10.08 20.11
C ALA A 350 18.03 -10.32 20.52
N SER A 351 17.08 -9.72 19.81
CA SER A 351 15.64 -9.92 19.98
C SER A 351 15.00 -10.02 18.59
N PRO A 352 14.93 -11.23 17.99
CA PRO A 352 14.42 -11.42 16.64
C PRO A 352 12.96 -11.00 16.46
N ALA A 353 12.17 -11.00 17.54
CA ALA A 353 10.81 -10.49 17.53
C ALA A 353 10.80 -8.97 17.37
N SER A 354 9.92 -8.48 16.50
CA SER A 354 9.60 -7.06 16.38
C SER A 354 8.90 -6.57 17.64
N PHE A 355 9.18 -5.33 18.06
CA PHE A 355 8.38 -4.63 19.08
C PHE A 355 7.02 -4.19 18.51
N ASN A 356 6.92 -4.12 17.18
CA ASN A 356 5.73 -3.80 16.44
C ASN A 356 5.36 -4.97 15.52
N PRO A 357 4.77 -6.07 16.01
CA PRO A 357 4.16 -7.06 15.13
C PRO A 357 2.91 -6.44 14.47
N ALA A 358 2.63 -6.76 13.22
CA ALA A 358 1.41 -6.31 12.55
C ALA A 358 0.18 -6.93 13.22
N ARG A 359 -0.98 -6.27 13.13
CA ARG A 359 -2.26 -6.92 13.46
C ARG A 359 -2.48 -8.14 12.55
N ARG A 360 -3.31 -9.07 13.02
CA ARG A 360 -3.80 -10.20 12.22
C ARG A 360 -4.38 -9.73 10.89
N ILE A 361 -4.27 -10.57 9.86
CA ILE A 361 -4.97 -10.38 8.59
C ILE A 361 -6.35 -11.02 8.72
N ASP A 362 -7.35 -10.22 9.08
CA ASP A 362 -8.75 -10.65 9.20
C ASP A 362 -9.73 -9.50 8.90
N ALA A 363 -11.04 -9.74 9.10
CA ALA A 363 -12.10 -8.77 8.83
C ALA A 363 -12.25 -7.68 9.92
N ASN A 364 -11.47 -7.73 11.00
CA ASN A 364 -11.51 -6.80 12.11
C ASN A 364 -10.40 -5.76 11.97
N LEU A 365 -10.78 -4.53 11.66
CA LEU A 365 -9.86 -3.42 11.43
C LEU A 365 -9.74 -2.52 12.67
N THR A 366 -8.64 -1.79 12.74
CA THR A 366 -8.42 -0.83 13.82
C THR A 366 -9.40 0.35 13.76
N PRO A 367 -9.88 0.87 14.92
CA PRO A 367 -10.79 2.02 14.96
C PRO A 367 -10.23 3.28 14.32
N ALA A 368 -8.91 3.37 14.18
CA ALA A 368 -8.26 4.49 13.51
C ALA A 368 -8.62 4.60 12.02
N LEU A 369 -9.14 3.53 11.39
CA LEU A 369 -9.61 3.54 10.00
C LEU A 369 -11.12 3.84 9.86
N GLY A 370 -11.82 4.03 10.97
CA GLY A 370 -13.26 4.34 11.02
C GLY A 370 -13.59 5.83 11.02
N LEU A 371 -12.59 6.72 11.06
CA LEU A 371 -12.78 8.17 11.04
C LEU A 371 -11.67 8.85 10.23
N LEU A 372 -11.77 8.71 8.91
CA LEU A 372 -10.86 9.38 7.97
C LEU A 372 -11.06 10.90 8.00
N ARG A 373 -10.00 11.64 7.68
CA ARG A 373 -9.98 13.11 7.65
C ARG A 373 -9.59 13.60 6.26
N ASP A 374 -10.07 14.79 5.91
CA ASP A 374 -9.69 15.51 4.69
C ASP A 374 -8.28 16.14 4.81
N PHE A 375 -7.92 16.93 3.81
CA PHE A 375 -6.61 17.57 3.72
C PHE A 375 -6.40 18.68 4.77
N GLU A 376 -7.47 19.26 5.30
CA GLU A 376 -7.44 20.18 6.44
C GLU A 376 -7.42 19.45 7.79
N GLY A 377 -7.54 18.13 7.80
CA GLY A 377 -7.59 17.33 9.01
C GLY A 377 -8.96 17.32 9.68
N VAL A 378 -9.99 17.79 8.98
CA VAL A 378 -11.39 17.74 9.41
C VAL A 378 -11.91 16.33 9.12
N PRO A 379 -12.64 15.67 10.05
CA PRO A 379 -13.24 14.39 9.77
C PRO A 379 -14.15 14.46 8.54
N ASN A 380 -13.96 13.52 7.61
CA ASN A 380 -14.87 13.37 6.48
C ASN A 380 -16.29 13.09 6.98
N ALA A 381 -17.29 13.52 6.22
CA ALA A 381 -18.68 13.24 6.53
C ALA A 381 -19.17 11.93 5.88
N GLY A 382 -20.15 11.30 6.50
CA GLY A 382 -20.85 10.14 5.93
C GLY A 382 -19.92 8.99 5.55
N ILE A 383 -20.19 8.34 4.42
CA ILE A 383 -19.48 7.11 4.03
C ILE A 383 -18.01 7.35 3.65
N MET A 384 -17.63 8.58 3.29
CA MET A 384 -16.24 8.94 3.01
C MET A 384 -15.34 8.90 4.26
N ALA A 385 -15.93 8.90 5.47
CA ALA A 385 -15.20 8.72 6.72
C ALA A 385 -14.76 7.27 6.97
N HIS A 386 -15.31 6.29 6.25
CA HIS A 386 -15.18 4.86 6.57
C HIS A 386 -14.44 4.10 5.48
N LEU A 387 -13.14 3.86 5.66
CA LEU A 387 -12.26 3.22 4.67
C LEU A 387 -12.83 1.90 4.12
N ALA A 388 -13.28 1.03 5.01
CA ALA A 388 -13.77 -0.29 4.65
C ALA A 388 -15.05 -0.23 3.82
N ALA A 389 -15.97 0.67 4.17
CA ALA A 389 -17.18 0.88 3.38
C ALA A 389 -16.85 1.41 1.97
N ARG A 390 -15.90 2.35 1.87
CA ARG A 390 -15.43 2.85 0.56
C ARG A 390 -14.88 1.71 -0.28
N ASN A 391 -14.09 0.82 0.32
CA ASN A 391 -13.50 -0.32 -0.40
C ASN A 391 -14.54 -1.33 -0.87
N LEU A 392 -15.50 -1.70 -0.01
CA LEU A 392 -16.61 -2.59 -0.36
C LEU A 392 -17.49 -2.03 -1.49
N LEU A 393 -17.88 -0.76 -1.37
CA LEU A 393 -18.71 -0.09 -2.37
C LEU A 393 -17.96 0.10 -3.69
N ARG A 394 -16.65 0.36 -3.66
CA ARG A 394 -15.84 0.43 -4.89
C ARG A 394 -15.73 -0.93 -5.57
N GLY A 395 -15.57 -2.02 -4.80
CA GLY A 395 -15.60 -3.38 -5.34
C GLY A 395 -16.95 -3.71 -6.02
N TYR A 396 -18.06 -3.26 -5.42
CA TYR A 396 -19.39 -3.37 -6.02
C TYR A 396 -19.53 -2.51 -7.29
N LEU A 397 -19.11 -1.24 -7.26
CA LEU A 397 -19.13 -0.33 -8.41
C LEU A 397 -18.36 -0.89 -9.60
N LEU A 398 -17.18 -1.47 -9.36
CA LEU A 398 -16.33 -2.06 -10.39
C LEU A 398 -16.79 -3.46 -10.83
N GLY A 399 -17.86 -3.99 -10.24
CA GLY A 399 -18.44 -5.26 -10.64
C GLY A 399 -17.52 -6.46 -10.38
N LEU A 400 -16.76 -6.45 -9.28
CA LEU A 400 -15.87 -7.54 -8.92
C LEU A 400 -16.63 -8.89 -8.78
N PRO A 401 -15.99 -10.02 -9.14
CA PRO A 401 -16.55 -11.33 -8.85
C PRO A 401 -16.58 -11.59 -7.35
N THR A 402 -17.47 -12.46 -6.89
CA THR A 402 -17.56 -12.87 -5.48
C THR A 402 -16.42 -13.81 -5.12
N GLY A 403 -16.13 -13.91 -3.82
CA GLY A 403 -15.17 -14.88 -3.32
C GLY A 403 -15.52 -16.32 -3.72
N GLN A 404 -16.80 -16.70 -3.66
CA GLN A 404 -17.26 -18.03 -4.09
C GLN A 404 -17.05 -18.27 -5.59
N ALA A 405 -17.29 -17.27 -6.44
CA ALA A 405 -17.07 -17.40 -7.88
C ALA A 405 -15.58 -17.59 -8.20
N VAL A 406 -14.72 -16.81 -7.54
CA VAL A 406 -13.26 -16.95 -7.66
C VAL A 406 -12.79 -18.31 -7.13
N ALA A 407 -13.26 -18.74 -5.95
CA ALA A 407 -12.94 -20.05 -5.38
C ALA A 407 -13.24 -21.18 -6.37
N LYS A 408 -14.45 -21.17 -6.95
CA LYS A 408 -14.89 -22.15 -7.95
C LYS A 408 -14.01 -22.14 -9.19
N GLN A 409 -13.65 -20.95 -9.69
CA GLN A 409 -12.78 -20.81 -10.87
C GLN A 409 -11.36 -21.34 -10.61
N LEU A 410 -10.89 -21.26 -9.36
CA LEU A 410 -9.60 -21.79 -8.92
C LEU A 410 -9.65 -23.28 -8.53
N GLY A 411 -10.83 -23.92 -8.55
CA GLY A 411 -11.00 -25.30 -8.09
C GLY A 411 -10.86 -25.47 -6.58
N ILE A 412 -11.04 -24.39 -5.81
CA ILE A 412 -10.96 -24.36 -4.36
C ILE A 412 -12.37 -24.50 -3.78
N ALA A 413 -12.51 -25.28 -2.72
CA ALA A 413 -13.77 -25.38 -1.99
C ALA A 413 -14.11 -23.99 -1.40
N PRO A 414 -15.28 -23.41 -1.70
CA PRO A 414 -15.65 -22.13 -1.13
C PRO A 414 -15.71 -22.18 0.40
N LEU A 415 -15.30 -21.10 1.05
CA LEU A 415 -15.49 -20.89 2.49
C LEU A 415 -16.92 -21.23 2.89
N PRO A 416 -17.10 -22.07 3.92
CA PRO A 416 -18.40 -22.35 4.46
C PRO A 416 -19.07 -21.12 5.07
N VAL A 417 -20.41 -21.11 5.08
CA VAL A 417 -21.21 -19.99 5.58
C VAL A 417 -20.90 -19.67 7.04
N GLU A 418 -20.57 -20.67 7.86
CA GLU A 418 -20.18 -20.48 9.25
C GLU A 418 -18.90 -19.67 9.42
N VAL A 419 -17.92 -19.80 8.51
CA VAL A 419 -16.69 -19.00 8.53
C VAL A 419 -17.00 -17.56 8.15
N LEU A 420 -17.79 -17.36 7.10
CA LEU A 420 -18.20 -16.04 6.64
C LEU A 420 -19.03 -15.31 7.70
N ARG A 421 -19.92 -16.04 8.38
CA ARG A 421 -20.73 -15.52 9.49
C ARG A 421 -19.87 -15.19 10.70
N ALA A 422 -18.88 -16.02 11.04
CA ALA A 422 -17.96 -15.75 12.14
C ALA A 422 -17.08 -14.52 11.88
N ALA A 423 -16.72 -14.25 10.62
CA ALA A 423 -15.99 -13.05 10.22
C ALA A 423 -16.87 -11.79 10.15
N THR A 424 -18.20 -11.92 10.17
CA THR A 424 -19.11 -10.77 10.11
C THR A 424 -19.17 -10.09 11.49
N PRO A 425 -19.03 -8.74 11.55
CA PRO A 425 -19.17 -8.00 12.80
C PRO A 425 -20.48 -8.32 13.54
N SER A 426 -20.41 -8.29 14.87
CA SER A 426 -21.53 -8.65 15.74
C SER A 426 -22.79 -7.83 15.43
N GLY A 427 -23.95 -8.48 15.39
CA GLY A 427 -25.23 -7.81 15.12
C GLY A 427 -25.60 -7.65 13.65
N LEU A 428 -24.68 -7.86 12.70
CA LEU A 428 -24.96 -7.73 11.27
C LEU A 428 -25.30 -9.05 10.56
N GLY A 429 -25.15 -10.20 11.22
CA GLY A 429 -25.31 -11.51 10.58
C GLY A 429 -26.63 -11.69 9.82
N GLN A 430 -27.75 -11.20 10.37
CA GLN A 430 -29.06 -11.31 9.73
C GLN A 430 -29.22 -10.39 8.50
N SER A 431 -28.72 -9.14 8.57
CA SER A 431 -28.84 -8.19 7.45
C SER A 431 -27.95 -8.59 6.27
N ILE A 432 -26.71 -9.04 6.56
CA ILE A 432 -25.76 -9.55 5.57
C ILE A 432 -26.28 -10.82 4.90
N GLU A 433 -26.91 -11.73 5.66
CA GLU A 433 -27.55 -12.93 5.12
C GLU A 433 -28.75 -12.61 4.24
N ALA A 434 -29.64 -11.71 4.70
CA ALA A 434 -30.81 -11.27 3.94
C ALA A 434 -30.43 -10.58 2.63
N ALA A 435 -29.31 -9.84 2.61
CA ALA A 435 -28.74 -9.24 1.40
C ALA A 435 -28.00 -10.25 0.49
N GLY A 436 -27.92 -11.52 0.87
CA GLY A 436 -27.27 -12.59 0.10
C GLY A 436 -25.74 -12.58 0.17
N LEU A 437 -25.14 -11.80 1.07
CA LEU A 437 -23.69 -11.59 1.13
C LEU A 437 -22.93 -12.76 1.77
N LEU A 438 -23.62 -13.71 2.41
CA LEU A 438 -23.00 -14.97 2.89
C LEU A 438 -22.90 -16.05 1.79
N THR A 439 -23.64 -15.91 0.69
CA THR A 439 -23.59 -16.84 -0.46
C THR A 439 -22.90 -16.23 -1.67
N ARG A 440 -22.96 -14.90 -1.81
CA ARG A 440 -22.28 -14.09 -2.82
C ARG A 440 -21.51 -12.98 -2.10
N THR A 441 -20.35 -13.33 -1.56
CA THR A 441 -19.59 -12.48 -0.66
C THR A 441 -18.67 -11.51 -1.42
N PRO A 442 -18.56 -10.24 -0.99
CA PRO A 442 -17.62 -9.29 -1.59
C PRO A 442 -16.19 -9.83 -1.52
N LEU A 443 -15.45 -9.78 -2.63
CA LEU A 443 -14.14 -10.44 -2.75
C LEU A 443 -13.16 -10.03 -1.64
N TRP A 444 -13.09 -8.74 -1.31
CA TRP A 444 -12.22 -8.25 -0.25
C TRP A 444 -12.57 -8.84 1.12
N PHE A 445 -13.85 -8.78 1.50
CA PHE A 445 -14.31 -9.35 2.77
C PHE A 445 -14.10 -10.86 2.81
N TYR A 446 -14.33 -11.56 1.70
CA TYR A 446 -14.06 -12.99 1.60
C TYR A 446 -12.59 -13.32 1.84
N ILE A 447 -11.67 -12.57 1.22
CA ILE A 447 -10.21 -12.75 1.40
C ILE A 447 -9.79 -12.53 2.86
N LEU A 448 -10.39 -11.53 3.54
CA LEU A 448 -10.14 -11.29 4.95
C LEU A 448 -10.74 -12.39 5.84
N ALA A 449 -11.95 -12.87 5.54
CA ALA A 449 -12.56 -14.00 6.23
C ALA A 449 -11.75 -15.30 6.02
N GLU A 450 -11.18 -15.50 4.83
CA GLU A 450 -10.31 -16.63 4.50
C GLU A 450 -9.01 -16.59 5.33
N ALA A 451 -8.41 -15.41 5.45
CA ALA A 451 -7.20 -15.20 6.24
C ALA A 451 -7.47 -15.35 7.76
N GLY A 452 -8.62 -14.89 8.24
CA GLY A 452 -9.03 -14.99 9.65
C GLY A 452 -9.58 -16.36 10.07
N ASP A 453 -9.68 -17.35 9.17
CA ASP A 453 -10.21 -18.67 9.49
C ASP A 453 -9.33 -19.38 10.54
N SER A 454 -9.89 -19.58 11.73
CA SER A 454 -9.22 -20.16 12.90
C SER A 454 -9.44 -21.67 13.07
N ARG A 455 -10.14 -22.30 12.11
CA ARG A 455 -10.31 -23.77 12.08
C ARG A 455 -8.97 -24.47 11.87
N PRO A 456 -8.86 -25.79 12.14
CA PRO A 456 -7.63 -26.55 11.88
C PRO A 456 -7.16 -26.39 10.44
N ASN A 457 -5.89 -26.02 10.27
CA ASN A 457 -5.23 -25.70 8.98
C ASN A 457 -5.67 -24.37 8.31
N GLY A 458 -6.52 -23.58 8.97
CA GLY A 458 -6.78 -22.18 8.57
C GLY A 458 -5.60 -21.26 8.95
N PRO A 459 -5.49 -20.06 8.35
CA PRO A 459 -4.35 -19.19 8.58
C PRO A 459 -4.35 -18.46 9.94
N ASP A 460 -5.47 -18.41 10.67
CA ASP A 460 -5.63 -17.71 11.97
C ASP A 460 -5.05 -16.27 11.99
N GLY A 461 -5.23 -15.55 10.87
CA GLY A 461 -4.74 -14.19 10.68
C GLY A 461 -3.22 -14.06 10.60
N GLN A 462 -2.47 -15.16 10.52
CA GLN A 462 -1.00 -15.17 10.41
C GLN A 462 -0.50 -15.02 8.97
N SER A 463 -1.38 -15.23 8.00
CA SER A 463 -1.13 -15.03 6.57
C SER A 463 -2.46 -14.91 5.83
N LEU A 464 -2.42 -14.51 4.57
CA LEU A 464 -3.57 -14.60 3.67
C LEU A 464 -3.97 -16.05 3.42
N GLY A 465 -5.24 -16.26 3.09
CA GLY A 465 -5.74 -17.52 2.57
C GLY A 465 -5.31 -17.80 1.13
N GLU A 466 -5.84 -18.88 0.55
CA GLU A 466 -5.45 -19.36 -0.77
C GLU A 466 -5.80 -18.39 -1.90
N ILE A 467 -7.02 -17.84 -1.89
CA ILE A 467 -7.48 -16.91 -2.92
C ILE A 467 -6.70 -15.60 -2.86
N GLY A 468 -6.60 -15.01 -1.67
CA GLY A 468 -5.85 -13.76 -1.46
C GLY A 468 -4.39 -13.92 -1.90
N THR A 469 -3.75 -15.01 -1.48
CA THR A 469 -2.36 -15.29 -1.85
C THR A 469 -2.20 -15.50 -3.35
N ARG A 470 -3.10 -16.24 -4.00
CA ARG A 470 -3.03 -16.54 -5.44
C ARG A 470 -3.08 -15.28 -6.28
N ILE A 471 -4.04 -14.38 -6.01
CA ILE A 471 -4.21 -13.12 -6.75
C ILE A 471 -2.95 -12.25 -6.60
N ILE A 472 -2.45 -12.10 -5.37
CA ILE A 472 -1.29 -11.25 -5.08
C ILE A 472 -0.02 -11.82 -5.66
N ALA A 473 0.27 -13.10 -5.42
CA ALA A 473 1.51 -13.73 -5.85
C ALA A 473 1.62 -13.78 -7.37
N GLU A 474 0.56 -14.11 -8.11
CA GLU A 474 0.61 -14.12 -9.58
C GLU A 474 0.73 -12.72 -10.16
N THR A 475 0.10 -11.72 -9.53
CA THR A 475 0.26 -10.32 -9.94
C THR A 475 1.71 -9.88 -9.80
N LEU A 476 2.27 -10.01 -8.59
CA LEU A 476 3.66 -9.60 -8.32
C LEU A 476 4.68 -10.41 -9.13
N TRP A 477 4.43 -11.69 -9.36
CA TRP A 477 5.27 -12.52 -10.23
C TRP A 477 5.29 -11.97 -11.66
N ASN A 478 4.14 -11.65 -12.25
CA ASN A 478 4.08 -11.07 -13.59
C ASN A 478 4.76 -9.68 -13.64
N MET A 479 4.56 -8.84 -12.63
CA MET A 479 5.23 -7.53 -12.54
C MET A 479 6.76 -7.67 -12.41
N ALA A 480 7.25 -8.71 -11.72
CA ALA A 480 8.68 -9.02 -11.66
C ALA A 480 9.19 -9.62 -12.99
N LYS A 481 8.42 -10.52 -13.61
CA LYS A 481 8.78 -11.23 -14.86
C LYS A 481 8.97 -10.27 -16.03
N PHE A 482 8.09 -9.27 -16.15
CA PHE A 482 8.10 -8.33 -17.26
C PHE A 482 8.82 -7.01 -16.93
N ALA A 483 9.47 -6.91 -15.76
CA ALA A 483 10.40 -5.83 -15.47
C ALA A 483 11.66 -5.94 -16.35
N THR A 484 12.28 -4.80 -16.69
CA THR A 484 13.45 -4.72 -17.57
C THR A 484 14.66 -5.54 -17.09
N ASP A 485 14.76 -5.77 -15.79
CA ASP A 485 15.89 -6.37 -15.10
C ASP A 485 15.46 -7.55 -14.21
N SER A 486 14.47 -8.30 -14.73
CA SER A 486 13.77 -9.38 -14.04
C SER A 486 14.69 -10.35 -13.29
N VAL A 487 14.44 -10.50 -11.99
CA VAL A 487 15.02 -11.58 -11.17
C VAL A 487 14.44 -12.96 -11.49
N ILE A 488 13.32 -13.03 -12.21
CA ILE A 488 12.73 -14.31 -12.64
C ILE A 488 13.53 -14.88 -13.82
N ASP A 489 13.95 -14.03 -14.76
CA ASP A 489 14.79 -14.46 -15.89
C ASP A 489 16.23 -14.73 -15.48
N LYS A 490 16.77 -13.89 -14.60
CA LYS A 490 18.11 -14.01 -14.08
C LYS A 490 18.06 -13.88 -12.56
N PRO A 491 17.99 -14.98 -11.80
CA PRO A 491 18.02 -14.91 -10.34
C PRO A 491 19.38 -14.39 -9.82
N PRO A 492 19.43 -13.78 -8.62
CA PRO A 492 20.69 -13.52 -7.92
C PRO A 492 21.46 -14.81 -7.66
N SER A 493 22.80 -14.74 -7.64
CA SER A 493 23.65 -15.87 -7.28
C SER A 493 23.61 -16.17 -5.78
N ASP A 494 24.07 -17.36 -5.36
CA ASP A 494 24.20 -17.67 -3.92
C ASP A 494 25.11 -16.67 -3.19
N ALA A 495 26.15 -16.17 -3.88
CA ALA A 495 27.03 -15.13 -3.34
C ALA A 495 26.30 -13.79 -3.14
N ASP A 496 25.43 -13.41 -4.08
CA ASP A 496 24.56 -12.24 -3.94
C ASP A 496 23.63 -12.38 -2.74
N LEU A 497 22.99 -13.55 -2.59
CA LEU A 497 22.07 -13.83 -1.49
C LEU A 497 22.77 -13.87 -0.13
N ALA A 498 24.00 -14.40 -0.08
CA ALA A 498 24.82 -14.46 1.13
C ALA A 498 25.17 -13.09 1.72
N THR A 499 25.08 -12.00 0.94
CA THR A 499 25.23 -10.63 1.46
C THR A 499 24.12 -10.24 2.45
N GLY A 500 22.96 -10.90 2.36
CA GLY A 500 21.75 -10.54 3.10
C GLY A 500 21.02 -9.30 2.59
N GLU A 501 21.50 -8.65 1.51
CA GLU A 501 20.97 -7.39 0.98
C GLU A 501 19.72 -7.56 0.11
N TYR A 502 19.32 -8.79 -0.20
CA TYR A 502 18.13 -9.13 -1.00
C TYR A 502 16.88 -9.35 -0.13
N THR A 503 16.85 -8.78 1.06
CA THR A 503 15.70 -8.76 1.98
C THR A 503 15.33 -7.31 2.27
N LEU A 504 14.10 -7.03 2.68
CA LEU A 504 13.70 -5.66 3.04
C LEU A 504 14.61 -5.11 4.14
N LYS A 505 14.86 -5.89 5.18
CA LYS A 505 15.78 -5.54 6.27
C LYS A 505 17.20 -5.31 5.76
N GLY A 506 17.66 -6.11 4.80
CA GLY A 506 18.95 -5.98 4.15
C GLY A 506 19.09 -4.68 3.36
N ILE A 507 18.09 -4.31 2.57
CA ILE A 507 18.03 -3.06 1.81
C ILE A 507 18.08 -1.86 2.77
N ILE A 508 17.28 -1.89 3.85
CA ILE A 508 17.28 -0.81 4.84
C ILE A 508 18.63 -0.74 5.57
N LYS A 509 19.22 -1.88 5.95
CA LYS A 509 20.56 -1.91 6.55
C LYS A 509 21.61 -1.31 5.60
N LEU A 510 21.57 -1.67 4.32
CA LEU A 510 22.45 -1.10 3.29
C LEU A 510 22.32 0.41 3.20
N GLY A 511 21.09 0.96 3.31
CA GLY A 511 20.87 2.40 3.27
C GLY A 511 21.26 3.18 4.54
N LEU A 512 21.32 2.49 5.68
CA LEU A 512 21.81 3.05 6.95
C LEU A 512 23.34 2.96 7.08
N ASP A 513 23.99 2.07 6.34
CA ASP A 513 25.45 1.90 6.38
C ASP A 513 26.15 3.04 5.62
N ARG A 514 26.39 4.13 6.36
CA ARG A 514 27.05 5.35 5.86
C ARG A 514 28.57 5.35 6.09
N GLN A 515 29.14 4.28 6.67
CA GLN A 515 30.58 4.16 6.88
C GLN A 515 31.39 3.92 5.59
N LEU A 516 30.72 3.79 4.43
CA LEU A 516 31.39 3.82 3.13
C LEU A 516 31.82 5.25 2.71
N ALA A 517 31.55 6.27 3.52
CA ALA A 517 32.16 7.58 3.42
C ALA A 517 33.52 7.60 4.14
N GLY A 518 34.55 7.05 3.49
CA GLY A 518 35.94 7.20 3.94
C GLY A 518 36.68 5.88 4.14
N VAL A 519 37.10 5.29 3.03
CA VAL A 519 38.34 4.50 2.98
C VAL A 519 39.15 5.06 1.81
N PRO A 520 40.28 5.78 2.05
CA PRO A 520 41.38 5.81 1.10
C PRO A 520 41.95 4.41 0.89
#